data_AF-A0A849PSS6-F1
#
_entry.id   AF-A0A849PSS6-F1
#
_cell.length_a   1.000
_cell.length_b   1.000
_cell.length_c   1.000
_cell.angle_alpha   90.00
_cell.angle_beta   90.00
_cell.angle_gamma   90.00
#
_symmetry.space_group_name_H-M   'P 1'
#
loop_
_entity.id
_entity.type
_entity.pdbx_description
1 polymer ?
#
loop_
_entity_poly.entity_id
_entity_poly.type
_entity_poly.pdbx_seq_one_letter_code
_entity_poly.pdbx_strand_id
1 'polypeptide(L)'
;MDNDKVPVSERPSPDKIKEYYLRPEILKHMFSISPGKEIVPRFNANYYGKRPSSVPFIGDLEYMVKEGATSFHGSVELWKNPFALSSELKKQELDSLRSGWDFILDIDCDHGFEYARATAILLISALETFGIKNISAKFSGSRGIHVAVSHKAFPEKIDGRHISDMYPELPRNIVGFLRAFIRKQLTEKFLEIDQSSKRLMKDEGSEELDPYNIVDVEENWGVRHLFRLPYSFNEKTWLVSRPLRKEDISGFRFEDAQPENVPGDIGFLENWEEDEAATLVLETMDWAEIQEELDKKMKKDNPNKYEGKRFEGPLKKIDEQYFPPCIKKILEGLEDGRKRAIFILINFLMTCGWPLKEIEDILLEWNKRNPDPIKTVYITTQLNYAAQKEAAILPANCENKGYYKDMKVCVPDGFCQKILNPATYALKKSGVFEKGKKKVTKKTAKKTDSKNAKK
;
A
#
# COMPACT_ATOMS: atom_id res chain seq x y z
N MET A 1 0.32 -17.02 -10.81
CA MET A 1 0.95 -16.97 -12.15
C MET A 1 2.19 -16.12 -11.98
N ASP A 2 3.37 -16.72 -11.92
CA ASP A 2 4.67 -16.03 -11.75
C ASP A 2 5.47 -16.17 -13.06
N ASN A 3 4.77 -15.93 -14.19
CA ASN A 3 5.26 -16.16 -15.55
C ASN A 3 6.05 -14.97 -16.14
N ASP A 4 6.23 -13.88 -15.39
CA ASP A 4 6.82 -12.63 -15.91
C ASP A 4 8.34 -12.55 -15.75
N LYS A 5 9.02 -13.64 -15.38
CA LYS A 5 10.47 -13.64 -15.18
C LYS A 5 11.19 -14.03 -16.46
N VAL A 6 11.89 -13.07 -17.06
CA VAL A 6 12.77 -13.31 -18.20
C VAL A 6 13.84 -14.35 -17.83
N PRO A 7 14.07 -15.36 -18.69
CA PRO A 7 15.13 -16.35 -18.52
C PRO A 7 16.48 -15.69 -18.24
N VAL A 8 17.32 -16.31 -17.40
CA VAL A 8 18.64 -15.74 -17.03
C VAL A 8 19.49 -15.42 -18.27
N SER A 9 19.40 -16.26 -19.31
CA SER A 9 20.11 -16.10 -20.59
C SER A 9 19.68 -14.88 -21.39
N GLU A 10 18.50 -14.33 -21.14
CA GLU A 10 17.92 -13.18 -21.86
C GLU A 10 18.05 -11.88 -21.08
N ARG A 11 18.62 -11.93 -19.86
CA ARG A 11 18.85 -10.72 -19.05
C ARG A 11 20.04 -9.93 -19.61
N PRO A 12 19.99 -8.59 -19.58
CA PRO A 12 21.14 -7.77 -19.94
C PRO A 12 22.32 -8.08 -19.03
N SER A 13 23.51 -8.19 -19.62
CA SER A 13 24.74 -8.35 -18.86
C SER A 13 24.99 -7.10 -17.98
N PRO A 14 25.78 -7.22 -16.90
CA PRO A 14 26.17 -6.06 -16.11
C PRO A 14 26.78 -4.93 -16.95
N ASP A 15 27.55 -5.26 -17.98
CA ASP A 15 28.15 -4.27 -18.88
C ASP A 15 27.11 -3.56 -19.74
N LYS A 16 26.08 -4.27 -20.24
CA LYS A 16 24.96 -3.65 -20.97
C LYS A 16 24.14 -2.72 -20.08
N ILE A 17 23.91 -3.09 -18.82
CA ILE A 17 23.22 -2.23 -17.86
C ILE A 17 24.03 -0.94 -17.60
N LYS A 18 25.34 -1.08 -17.44
CA LYS A 18 26.25 0.06 -17.28
C LYS A 18 26.27 0.95 -18.51
N GLU A 19 26.43 0.37 -19.69
CA GLU A 19 26.42 1.10 -20.98
C GLU A 19 25.13 1.90 -21.13
N TYR A 20 23.98 1.29 -20.82
CA TYR A 20 22.69 1.98 -20.87
C TYR A 20 22.62 3.17 -19.91
N TYR A 21 22.90 2.95 -18.62
CA TYR A 21 22.74 4.02 -17.64
C TYR A 21 23.78 5.12 -17.78
N LEU A 22 24.99 4.82 -18.25
CA LEU A 22 26.07 5.81 -18.40
C LEU A 22 25.91 6.69 -19.65
N ARG A 23 24.82 6.54 -20.40
CA ARG A 23 24.45 7.49 -21.45
C ARG A 23 24.18 8.87 -20.84
N PRO A 24 24.83 9.95 -21.32
CA PRO A 24 24.74 11.28 -20.70
C PRO A 24 23.31 11.81 -20.54
N GLU A 25 22.46 11.59 -21.54
CA GLU A 25 21.05 12.01 -21.54
C GLU A 25 20.22 11.24 -20.50
N ILE A 26 20.50 9.95 -20.30
CA ILE A 26 19.84 9.12 -19.28
C ILE A 26 20.25 9.58 -17.88
N LEU A 27 21.56 9.72 -17.63
CA LEU A 27 22.06 10.21 -16.35
C LEU A 27 21.50 11.59 -16.01
N LYS A 28 21.44 12.50 -16.99
CA LYS A 28 20.91 13.85 -16.81
C LYS A 28 19.46 13.82 -16.33
N HIS A 29 18.59 13.07 -17.00
CA HIS A 29 17.17 13.01 -16.63
C HIS A 29 16.95 12.29 -15.30
N MET A 30 17.66 11.18 -15.03
CA MET A 30 17.60 10.51 -13.73
C MET A 30 18.09 11.41 -12.59
N PHE A 31 19.16 12.17 -12.83
CA PHE A 31 19.71 13.13 -11.87
C PHE A 31 18.73 14.29 -11.62
N SER A 32 18.04 14.80 -12.63
CA SER A 32 17.12 15.94 -12.50
C SER A 32 16.01 15.73 -11.46
N ILE A 33 15.61 14.47 -11.23
CA ILE A 33 14.55 14.08 -10.30
C ILE A 33 15.09 13.90 -8.87
N SER A 34 16.39 13.66 -8.74
CA SER A 34 17.02 13.33 -7.46
C SER A 34 17.04 14.43 -6.37
N PRO A 35 17.03 15.75 -6.68
CA PRO A 35 17.11 16.78 -5.64
C PRO A 35 16.01 16.66 -4.60
N GLY A 36 16.41 16.63 -3.33
CA GLY A 36 15.50 16.50 -2.19
C GLY A 36 14.88 15.10 -2.02
N LYS A 37 15.09 14.15 -2.93
CA LYS A 37 14.54 12.79 -2.80
C LYS A 37 15.49 11.85 -2.07
N GLU A 38 14.91 10.87 -1.38
CA GLU A 38 15.62 9.67 -0.99
C GLU A 38 15.76 8.78 -2.24
N ILE A 39 16.99 8.51 -2.68
CA ILE A 39 17.30 7.71 -3.87
C ILE A 39 17.97 6.41 -3.45
N VAL A 40 17.37 5.28 -3.84
CA VAL A 40 17.77 3.94 -3.41
C VAL A 40 18.03 3.05 -4.63
N PRO A 41 19.28 2.62 -4.86
CA PRO A 41 19.56 1.62 -5.88
C PRO A 41 19.09 0.23 -5.42
N ARG A 42 18.79 -0.65 -6.37
CA ARG A 42 18.75 -2.10 -6.16
C ARG A 42 19.92 -2.73 -6.90
N PHE A 43 20.42 -3.85 -6.37
CA PHE A 43 21.51 -4.59 -6.96
C PHE A 43 21.04 -5.96 -7.46
N ASN A 44 21.88 -6.62 -8.27
CA ASN A 44 21.63 -7.90 -8.93
C ASN A 44 21.60 -9.09 -7.94
N ALA A 45 20.70 -9.04 -6.96
CA ALA A 45 20.28 -10.10 -6.03
C ALA A 45 18.97 -9.71 -5.31
N ASN A 46 18.18 -8.82 -5.92
CA ASN A 46 16.89 -8.33 -5.42
C ASN A 46 16.90 -7.56 -4.08
N TYR A 47 18.06 -7.18 -3.53
CA TYR A 47 18.12 -6.35 -2.34
C TYR A 47 18.25 -4.85 -2.68
N TYR A 48 17.71 -4.02 -1.79
CA TYR A 48 17.87 -2.57 -1.85
C TYR A 48 19.19 -2.15 -1.22
N GLY A 49 19.79 -1.09 -1.76
CA GLY A 49 20.89 -0.38 -1.10
C GLY A 49 20.48 0.14 0.27
N LYS A 50 21.49 0.51 1.07
CA LYS A 50 21.27 1.05 2.41
C LYS A 50 20.43 2.33 2.34
N ARG A 51 19.47 2.45 3.26
CA ARG A 51 18.60 3.62 3.45
C ARG A 51 18.92 4.32 4.78
N PRO A 52 18.88 5.66 4.86
CA PRO A 52 18.64 6.58 3.75
C PRO A 52 19.82 6.69 2.78
N SER A 53 19.52 7.16 1.57
CA SER A 53 20.50 7.42 0.51
C SER A 53 19.99 8.58 -0.35
N SER A 54 20.90 9.31 -0.98
CA SER A 54 20.58 10.41 -1.90
C SER A 54 21.67 10.56 -2.96
N VAL A 55 21.37 11.34 -3.99
CA VAL A 55 22.27 11.65 -5.10
C VAL A 55 22.45 13.17 -5.15
N PRO A 56 23.38 13.76 -4.38
CA PRO A 56 23.66 15.19 -4.46
C PRO A 56 24.38 15.60 -5.76
N PHE A 57 25.15 14.69 -6.37
CA PHE A 57 25.87 14.93 -7.61
C PHE A 57 25.60 13.82 -8.63
N ILE A 58 25.67 14.15 -9.92
CA ILE A 58 25.48 13.17 -11.00
C ILE A 58 26.48 12.01 -10.92
N GLY A 59 27.70 12.28 -10.43
CA GLY A 59 28.74 11.26 -10.20
C GLY A 59 28.34 10.20 -9.17
N ASP A 60 27.40 10.48 -8.27
CA ASP A 60 26.89 9.49 -7.32
C ASP A 60 26.05 8.42 -8.03
N LEU A 61 25.25 8.81 -9.05
CA LEU A 61 24.54 7.85 -9.90
C LEU A 61 25.52 7.01 -10.70
N GLU A 62 26.53 7.63 -11.32
CA GLU A 62 27.56 6.88 -12.05
C GLU A 62 28.27 5.87 -11.16
N TYR A 63 28.61 6.28 -9.93
CA TYR A 63 29.24 5.40 -8.95
C TYR A 63 28.32 4.21 -8.62
N MET A 64 27.05 4.46 -8.29
CA MET A 64 26.08 3.39 -8.01
C MET A 64 25.92 2.42 -9.20
N VAL A 65 25.91 2.93 -10.44
CA VAL A 65 25.90 2.10 -11.66
C VAL A 65 27.18 1.27 -11.79
N LYS A 66 28.35 1.86 -11.55
CA LYS A 66 29.65 1.16 -11.59
C LYS A 66 29.74 0.04 -10.55
N GLU A 67 29.14 0.25 -9.37
CA GLU A 67 28.98 -0.74 -8.30
C GLU A 67 27.92 -1.83 -8.61
N GLY A 68 27.23 -1.74 -9.74
CA GLY A 68 26.32 -2.78 -10.22
C GLY A 68 24.85 -2.58 -9.84
N ALA A 69 24.42 -1.33 -9.62
CA ALA A 69 23.00 -1.02 -9.50
C ALA A 69 22.24 -1.43 -10.76
N THR A 70 21.15 -2.19 -10.58
CA THR A 70 20.26 -2.65 -11.65
C THR A 70 19.09 -1.71 -11.83
N SER A 71 18.51 -1.20 -10.75
CA SER A 71 17.38 -0.27 -10.79
C SER A 71 17.49 0.80 -9.72
N PHE A 72 16.74 1.89 -9.88
CA PHE A 72 16.73 3.03 -8.98
C PHE A 72 15.30 3.38 -8.60
N HIS A 73 15.11 3.66 -7.31
CA HIS A 73 13.83 4.07 -6.74
C HIS A 73 14.01 5.39 -6.01
N GLY A 74 13.01 6.27 -6.11
CA GLY A 74 13.00 7.57 -5.45
C GLY A 74 11.80 7.73 -4.54
N SER A 75 11.92 8.51 -3.47
CA SER A 75 10.76 8.87 -2.66
C SER A 75 9.79 9.78 -3.42
N VAL A 76 8.49 9.59 -3.21
CA VAL A 76 7.48 10.58 -3.65
C VAL A 76 7.67 11.89 -2.89
N GLU A 77 7.94 11.80 -1.60
CA GLU A 77 8.27 12.93 -0.73
C GLU A 77 9.61 13.56 -1.11
N LEU A 78 9.69 14.88 -0.91
CA LEU A 78 10.92 15.67 -0.92
C LEU A 78 11.28 16.04 0.52
N TRP A 79 12.57 16.02 0.80
CA TRP A 79 13.16 16.19 2.12
C TRP A 79 14.21 17.30 2.10
N LYS A 80 14.23 18.11 3.15
CA LYS A 80 15.27 19.11 3.38
C LYS A 80 16.67 18.48 3.45
N ASN A 81 16.77 17.31 4.07
CA ASN A 81 17.97 16.48 4.10
C ASN A 81 17.60 15.00 4.14
N PRO A 82 17.67 14.27 3.00
CA PRO A 82 17.36 12.84 2.96
C PRO A 82 18.20 11.99 3.93
N PHE A 83 19.45 12.38 4.23
CA PHE A 83 20.31 11.63 5.16
C PHE A 83 19.84 11.71 6.63
N ALA A 84 18.98 12.67 6.97
CA ALA A 84 18.41 12.79 8.31
C ALA A 84 17.27 11.78 8.57
N LEU A 85 16.81 11.05 7.55
CA LEU A 85 15.69 10.12 7.68
C LEU A 85 16.09 8.86 8.48
N SER A 86 15.23 8.47 9.41
CA SER A 86 15.36 7.21 10.16
C SER A 86 13.98 6.60 10.42
N SER A 87 13.93 5.28 10.56
CA SER A 87 12.72 4.56 10.99
C SER A 87 12.32 4.84 12.44
N GLU A 88 13.21 5.46 13.22
CA GLU A 88 12.99 5.81 14.63
C GLU A 88 12.31 7.17 14.82
N LEU A 89 12.26 8.00 13.76
CA LEU A 89 11.64 9.32 13.81
C LEU A 89 10.13 9.21 14.02
N LYS A 90 9.59 10.10 14.86
CA LYS A 90 8.15 10.29 15.02
C LYS A 90 7.57 11.03 13.80
N LYS A 91 6.25 10.93 13.61
CA LYS A 91 5.54 11.62 12.51
C LYS A 91 5.89 13.12 12.43
N GLN A 92 5.84 13.83 13.57
CA GLN A 92 6.17 15.26 13.63
C GLN A 92 7.60 15.59 13.18
N GLU A 93 8.57 14.73 13.52
CA GLU A 93 9.97 14.92 13.13
C GLU A 93 10.15 14.69 11.62
N LEU A 94 9.49 13.65 11.08
CA LEU A 94 9.46 13.40 9.64
C LEU A 94 8.78 14.53 8.89
N ASP A 95 7.64 15.03 9.37
CA ASP A 95 6.93 16.16 8.76
C ASP A 95 7.82 17.41 8.74
N SER A 96 8.57 17.68 9.82
CA SER A 96 9.50 18.82 9.87
C SER A 96 10.65 18.75 8.85
N LEU A 97 11.03 17.54 8.43
CA LEU A 97 12.03 17.29 7.40
C LEU A 97 11.45 17.33 5.99
N ARG A 98 10.13 17.18 5.83
CA ARG A 98 9.48 17.21 4.51
C ARG A 98 9.49 18.64 3.96
N SER A 99 9.84 18.77 2.69
CA SER A 99 9.76 20.03 1.94
C SER A 99 8.64 20.03 0.90
N GLY A 100 8.12 18.85 0.54
CA GLY A 100 7.04 18.69 -0.43
C GLY A 100 6.81 17.22 -0.77
N TRP A 101 6.00 16.96 -1.79
CA TRP A 101 5.74 15.63 -2.33
C TRP A 101 5.27 15.75 -3.76
N ASP A 102 5.84 14.97 -4.68
CA ASP A 102 5.31 14.89 -6.03
C ASP A 102 4.09 13.96 -6.04
N PHE A 103 3.09 14.29 -6.85
CA PHE A 103 1.90 13.47 -6.99
C PHE A 103 2.14 12.43 -8.10
N ILE A 104 2.12 11.14 -7.78
CA ILE A 104 2.37 10.04 -8.72
C ILE A 104 1.25 8.99 -8.67
N LEU A 105 0.32 9.04 -9.61
CA LEU A 105 -0.65 7.98 -9.85
C LEU A 105 0.08 6.73 -10.38
N ASP A 106 0.16 5.67 -9.57
CA ASP A 106 0.67 4.36 -9.98
C ASP A 106 -0.51 3.50 -10.44
N ILE A 107 -0.56 3.23 -11.75
CA ILE A 107 -1.65 2.49 -12.40
C ILE A 107 -1.07 1.13 -12.80
N ASP A 108 -1.50 0.05 -12.16
CA ASP A 108 -1.10 -1.32 -12.51
C ASP A 108 -2.32 -2.15 -12.92
N CYS A 109 -2.10 -3.08 -13.85
CA CYS A 109 -3.19 -3.93 -14.34
C CYS A 109 -2.70 -5.34 -14.63
N ASP A 110 -3.16 -6.30 -13.82
CA ASP A 110 -2.92 -7.72 -14.05
C ASP A 110 -3.71 -8.28 -15.24
N HIS A 111 -4.81 -7.62 -15.61
CA HIS A 111 -5.78 -8.11 -16.59
C HIS A 111 -5.49 -7.70 -18.04
N GLY A 112 -4.53 -6.79 -18.28
CA GLY A 112 -4.16 -6.33 -19.61
C GLY A 112 -3.62 -4.91 -19.61
N PHE A 113 -2.53 -4.68 -20.35
CA PHE A 113 -1.87 -3.37 -20.40
C PHE A 113 -2.74 -2.31 -21.11
N GLU A 114 -3.65 -2.73 -21.98
CA GLU A 114 -4.67 -1.89 -22.63
C GLU A 114 -5.59 -1.19 -21.62
N TYR A 115 -5.94 -1.86 -20.50
CA TYR A 115 -6.74 -1.26 -19.44
C TYR A 115 -5.95 -0.21 -18.65
N ALA A 116 -4.68 -0.51 -18.31
CA ALA A 116 -3.79 0.47 -17.67
C ALA A 116 -3.59 1.70 -18.56
N ARG A 117 -3.41 1.49 -19.87
CA ARG A 117 -3.29 2.54 -20.88
C ARG A 117 -4.53 3.42 -20.97
N ALA A 118 -5.71 2.82 -21.07
CA ALA A 118 -6.97 3.55 -21.10
C ALA A 118 -7.19 4.37 -19.81
N THR A 119 -6.86 3.78 -18.66
CA THR A 119 -6.94 4.45 -17.35
C THR A 119 -6.00 5.65 -17.29
N ALA A 120 -4.74 5.50 -17.74
CA ALA A 120 -3.78 6.60 -17.78
C ALA A 120 -4.24 7.76 -18.65
N ILE A 121 -4.79 7.49 -19.85
CA ILE A 121 -5.32 8.52 -20.75
C ILE A 121 -6.48 9.28 -20.11
N LEU A 122 -7.41 8.57 -19.46
CA LEU A 122 -8.55 9.20 -18.76
C LEU A 122 -8.09 10.02 -17.56
N LEU A 123 -7.12 9.53 -16.77
CA LEU A 123 -6.57 10.27 -15.64
C LEU A 123 -5.83 11.54 -16.09
N ILE A 124 -5.03 11.47 -17.16
CA ILE A 124 -4.40 12.66 -17.75
C ILE A 124 -5.47 13.67 -18.18
N SER A 125 -6.52 13.22 -18.87
CA SER A 125 -7.62 14.09 -19.32
C SER A 125 -8.39 14.71 -18.14
N ALA A 126 -8.54 13.97 -17.04
CA ALA A 126 -9.14 14.49 -15.81
C ALA A 126 -8.25 15.58 -15.18
N LEU A 127 -6.95 15.34 -15.03
CA LEU A 127 -6.00 16.33 -14.50
C LEU A 127 -6.02 17.63 -15.33
N GLU A 128 -6.07 17.52 -16.67
CA GLU A 128 -6.20 18.68 -17.57
C GLU A 128 -7.51 19.45 -17.38
N THR A 129 -8.61 18.74 -17.09
CA THR A 129 -9.91 19.37 -16.79
C THR A 129 -9.83 20.26 -15.55
N PHE A 130 -8.95 19.94 -14.60
CA PHE A 130 -8.68 20.75 -13.40
C PHE A 130 -7.58 21.81 -13.61
N GLY A 131 -7.11 22.01 -14.84
CA GLY A 131 -6.18 23.08 -15.20
C GLY A 131 -4.71 22.69 -15.23
N ILE A 132 -4.36 21.44 -14.91
CA ILE A 132 -2.97 20.98 -14.89
C ILE A 132 -2.50 20.72 -16.33
N LYS A 133 -1.52 21.49 -16.79
CA LYS A 133 -0.97 21.40 -18.15
C LYS A 133 0.26 20.51 -18.20
N ASN A 134 1.10 20.55 -17.16
CA ASN A 134 2.39 19.88 -17.14
C ASN A 134 2.30 18.51 -16.45
N ILE A 135 1.80 17.52 -17.19
CA ILE A 135 1.63 16.15 -16.70
C ILE A 135 2.72 15.27 -17.29
N SER A 136 3.42 14.54 -16.43
CA SER A 136 4.42 13.55 -16.83
C SER A 136 3.81 12.16 -16.87
N ALA A 137 4.18 11.34 -17.85
CA ALA A 137 3.79 9.94 -17.91
C ALA A 137 5.00 9.04 -18.17
N LYS A 138 4.99 7.83 -17.63
CA LYS A 138 5.99 6.82 -17.96
C LYS A 138 5.41 5.41 -17.89
N PHE A 139 5.88 4.55 -18.76
CA PHE A 139 5.76 3.11 -18.58
C PHE A 139 6.50 2.69 -17.30
N SER A 140 5.88 1.86 -16.47
CA SER A 140 6.45 1.38 -15.19
C SER A 140 7.62 0.40 -15.36
N GLY A 141 7.77 -0.17 -16.56
CA GLY A 141 8.68 -1.27 -16.85
C GLY A 141 7.99 -2.64 -16.85
N SER A 142 6.70 -2.77 -16.47
CA SER A 142 5.98 -4.04 -16.54
C SER A 142 4.59 -3.94 -17.20
N ARG A 143 3.53 -3.77 -16.42
CA ARG A 143 2.13 -3.79 -16.90
C ARG A 143 1.36 -2.55 -16.46
N GLY A 144 2.07 -1.57 -15.89
CA GLY A 144 1.51 -0.33 -15.42
C GLY A 144 2.08 0.93 -16.10
N ILE A 145 1.41 2.05 -15.88
CA ILE A 145 1.82 3.40 -16.28
C ILE A 145 1.77 4.28 -15.05
N HIS A 146 2.80 5.11 -14.85
CA HIS A 146 2.74 6.15 -13.84
C HIS A 146 2.37 7.46 -14.52
N VAL A 147 1.43 8.19 -13.94
CA VAL A 147 1.09 9.57 -14.31
C VAL A 147 1.47 10.46 -13.14
N ALA A 148 2.15 11.57 -13.37
CA ALA A 148 2.70 12.37 -12.29
C ALA A 148 2.63 13.87 -12.52
N VAL A 149 2.51 14.61 -11.43
CA VAL A 149 2.45 16.07 -11.35
C VAL A 149 3.48 16.53 -10.32
N SER A 150 4.27 17.54 -10.69
CA SER A 150 5.33 18.09 -9.82
C SER A 150 4.73 18.74 -8.59
N HIS A 151 5.37 18.58 -7.42
CA HIS A 151 4.99 19.28 -6.20
C HIS A 151 4.91 20.80 -6.37
N LYS A 152 5.66 21.35 -7.34
CA LYS A 152 5.68 22.79 -7.64
C LYS A 152 4.44 23.28 -8.39
N ALA A 153 3.64 22.38 -8.92
CA ALA A 153 2.33 22.71 -9.50
C ALA A 153 1.26 22.95 -8.42
N PHE A 154 1.51 22.50 -7.20
CA PHE A 154 0.59 22.66 -6.07
C PHE A 154 0.82 24.00 -5.38
N PRO A 155 -0.25 24.59 -4.81
CA PRO A 155 -0.10 25.82 -4.03
C PRO A 155 0.79 25.61 -2.82
N GLU A 156 1.47 26.66 -2.36
CA GLU A 156 2.27 26.55 -1.14
C GLU A 156 1.39 26.26 0.09
N LYS A 157 0.20 26.89 0.13
CA LYS A 157 -0.76 26.82 1.23
C LYS A 157 -2.20 26.77 0.75
N ILE A 158 -3.03 26.11 1.54
CA ILE A 158 -4.49 26.18 1.44
C ILE A 158 -5.09 26.26 2.85
N ASP A 159 -6.03 27.16 3.07
CA ASP A 159 -6.63 27.46 4.38
C ASP A 159 -5.60 27.64 5.51
N GLY A 160 -4.48 28.30 5.20
CA GLY A 160 -3.39 28.56 6.15
C GLY A 160 -2.52 27.33 6.50
N ARG A 161 -2.80 26.15 5.92
CA ARG A 161 -1.96 24.94 6.06
C ARG A 161 -1.05 24.78 4.86
N HIS A 162 0.21 24.38 5.08
CA HIS A 162 1.13 24.07 3.98
C HIS A 162 0.75 22.75 3.31
N ILE A 163 0.78 22.70 1.98
CA ILE A 163 0.48 21.47 1.21
C ILE A 163 1.46 20.34 1.56
N SER A 164 2.72 20.67 1.87
CA SER A 164 3.72 19.69 2.33
C SER A 164 3.27 18.91 3.56
N ASP A 165 2.51 19.54 4.46
CA ASP A 165 2.11 18.96 5.74
C ASP A 165 0.87 18.07 5.61
N MET A 166 0.19 18.13 4.45
CA MET A 166 -1.00 17.35 4.16
C MET A 166 -0.70 15.96 3.60
N TYR A 167 0.55 15.51 3.65
CA TYR A 167 0.95 14.16 3.24
C TYR A 167 0.81 13.15 4.39
N PRO A 168 0.27 11.93 4.13
CA PRO A 168 -0.20 11.42 2.83
C PRO A 168 -1.69 11.68 2.58
N GLU A 169 -2.41 12.36 3.46
CA GLU A 169 -3.87 12.44 3.42
C GLU A 169 -4.39 13.12 2.13
N LEU A 170 -3.84 14.26 1.74
CA LEU A 170 -4.23 14.97 0.52
C LEU A 170 -3.97 14.17 -0.76
N PRO A 171 -2.77 13.63 -1.05
CA PRO A 171 -2.57 12.84 -2.27
C PRO A 171 -3.51 11.63 -2.34
N ARG A 172 -3.79 10.95 -1.21
CA ARG A 172 -4.76 9.84 -1.19
C ARG A 172 -6.18 10.30 -1.55
N ASN A 173 -6.59 11.45 -1.01
CA ASN A 173 -7.89 12.04 -1.35
C ASN A 173 -7.95 12.42 -2.83
N ILE A 174 -6.87 12.94 -3.41
CA ILE A 174 -6.81 13.27 -4.85
C ILE A 174 -6.97 11.99 -5.68
N VAL A 175 -6.31 10.89 -5.32
CA VAL A 175 -6.51 9.60 -6.01
C VAL A 175 -7.96 9.15 -5.92
N GLY A 176 -8.56 9.18 -4.72
CA GLY A 176 -9.97 8.79 -4.52
C GLY A 176 -10.95 9.66 -5.33
N PHE A 177 -10.73 10.98 -5.33
CA PHE A 177 -11.52 11.93 -6.11
C PHE A 177 -11.42 11.66 -7.61
N LEU A 178 -10.20 11.52 -8.15
CA LEU A 178 -9.99 11.23 -9.57
C LEU A 178 -10.59 9.88 -9.95
N ARG A 179 -10.48 8.87 -9.09
CA ARG A 179 -11.12 7.56 -9.29
C ARG A 179 -12.64 7.69 -9.38
N ALA A 180 -13.26 8.46 -8.49
CA ALA A 180 -14.70 8.72 -8.55
C ALA A 180 -15.07 9.48 -9.84
N PHE A 181 -14.29 10.49 -10.20
CA PHE A 181 -14.51 11.37 -11.35
C PHE A 181 -14.52 10.60 -12.68
N ILE A 182 -13.55 9.70 -12.91
CA ILE A 182 -13.47 8.96 -14.17
C ILE A 182 -14.27 7.66 -14.20
N ARG A 183 -14.82 7.19 -13.06
CA ARG A 183 -15.39 5.84 -12.90
C ARG A 183 -16.33 5.45 -14.04
N LYS A 184 -17.29 6.33 -14.37
CA LYS A 184 -18.28 6.05 -15.42
C LYS A 184 -17.63 5.89 -16.79
N GLN A 185 -16.78 6.84 -17.19
CA GLN A 185 -16.09 6.82 -18.48
C GLN A 185 -15.15 5.61 -18.58
N LEU A 186 -14.49 5.27 -17.47
CA LEU A 186 -13.60 4.12 -17.38
C LEU A 186 -14.36 2.81 -17.58
N THR A 187 -15.52 2.64 -16.93
CA THR A 187 -16.40 1.48 -17.13
C THR A 187 -16.83 1.34 -18.58
N GLU A 188 -17.28 2.43 -19.21
CA GLU A 188 -17.66 2.44 -20.62
C GLU A 188 -16.47 2.05 -21.51
N LYS A 189 -15.29 2.62 -21.25
CA LYS A 189 -14.08 2.33 -22.00
C LYS A 189 -13.62 0.88 -21.90
N PHE A 190 -13.75 0.26 -20.73
CA PHE A 190 -13.39 -1.13 -20.53
C PHE A 190 -14.31 -2.08 -21.30
N LEU A 191 -15.60 -1.76 -21.39
CA LEU A 191 -16.55 -2.51 -22.22
C LEU A 191 -16.27 -2.33 -23.72
N GLU A 192 -15.80 -1.17 -24.16
CA GLU A 192 -15.36 -0.94 -25.55
C GLU A 192 -14.13 -1.78 -25.92
N ILE A 193 -13.17 -1.91 -24.99
CA ILE A 193 -11.97 -2.73 -25.18
C ILE A 193 -12.34 -4.20 -25.29
N ASP A 194 -13.12 -4.70 -24.33
CA ASP A 194 -13.63 -6.07 -24.32
C ASP A 194 -14.95 -6.15 -23.55
N GLN A 195 -16.03 -6.55 -24.22
CA GLN A 195 -17.35 -6.74 -23.59
C GLN A 195 -17.34 -7.78 -22.48
N SER A 196 -16.36 -8.71 -22.48
CA SER A 196 -16.21 -9.73 -21.44
C SER A 196 -15.74 -9.15 -20.10
N SER A 197 -15.10 -7.96 -20.11
CA SER A 197 -14.64 -7.22 -18.92
C SER A 197 -15.77 -6.94 -17.92
N LYS A 198 -17.03 -6.90 -18.38
CA LYS A 198 -18.23 -6.79 -17.54
C LYS A 198 -18.25 -7.80 -16.39
N ARG A 199 -17.75 -9.02 -16.61
CA ARG A 199 -17.70 -10.06 -15.58
C ARG A 199 -16.63 -9.80 -14.52
N LEU A 200 -15.52 -9.19 -14.92
CA LEU A 200 -14.41 -8.85 -14.03
C LEU A 200 -14.74 -7.63 -13.16
N MET A 201 -15.56 -6.70 -13.67
CA MET A 201 -16.01 -5.52 -12.92
C MET A 201 -17.10 -5.80 -11.89
N LYS A 202 -17.74 -6.99 -11.92
CA LYS A 202 -18.83 -7.32 -11.00
C LYS A 202 -18.32 -7.96 -9.71
N ASP A 203 -18.68 -7.38 -8.58
CA ASP A 203 -18.56 -8.05 -7.29
C ASP A 203 -19.66 -9.10 -7.08
N GLU A 204 -19.35 -10.16 -6.33
CA GLU A 204 -20.33 -11.17 -5.94
C GLU A 204 -21.51 -10.53 -5.19
N GLY A 205 -22.68 -10.52 -5.84
CA GLY A 205 -23.92 -9.98 -5.26
C GLY A 205 -24.16 -8.48 -5.49
N SER A 206 -23.34 -7.82 -6.29
CA SER A 206 -23.58 -6.45 -6.77
C SER A 206 -24.01 -6.43 -8.25
N GLU A 207 -24.98 -5.58 -8.57
CA GLU A 207 -25.31 -5.25 -9.97
C GLU A 207 -24.47 -4.08 -10.50
N GLU A 208 -23.80 -3.33 -9.62
CA GLU A 208 -22.93 -2.23 -10.00
C GLU A 208 -21.60 -2.75 -10.56
N LEU A 209 -21.12 -2.12 -11.63
CA LEU A 209 -19.82 -2.42 -12.24
C LEU A 209 -18.76 -1.51 -11.63
N ASP A 210 -17.70 -2.11 -11.09
CA ASP A 210 -16.53 -1.41 -10.61
C ASP A 210 -15.32 -1.64 -11.54
N PRO A 211 -14.85 -0.63 -12.30
CA PRO A 211 -13.69 -0.78 -13.16
C PRO A 211 -12.39 -1.02 -12.37
N TYR A 212 -12.34 -0.64 -11.08
CA TYR A 212 -11.17 -0.82 -10.23
C TYR A 212 -10.99 -2.27 -9.73
N ASN A 213 -11.92 -3.17 -10.08
CA ASN A 213 -11.70 -4.61 -9.96
C ASN A 213 -10.78 -5.15 -11.08
N ILE A 214 -10.59 -4.39 -12.17
CA ILE A 214 -9.70 -4.76 -13.28
C ILE A 214 -8.36 -4.03 -13.18
N VAL A 215 -8.39 -2.73 -12.91
CA VAL A 215 -7.21 -1.87 -12.82
C VAL A 215 -7.00 -1.38 -11.40
N ASP A 216 -5.76 -1.47 -10.92
CA ASP A 216 -5.37 -0.89 -9.65
C ASP A 216 -4.82 0.52 -9.89
N VAL A 217 -5.31 1.49 -9.11
CA VAL A 217 -4.79 2.86 -9.06
C VAL A 217 -4.42 3.10 -7.60
N GLU A 218 -3.15 2.96 -7.28
CA GLU A 218 -2.66 2.86 -5.89
C GLU A 218 -3.05 4.08 -5.06
N GLU A 219 -3.74 3.83 -3.96
CA GLU A 219 -4.27 4.84 -3.03
C GLU A 219 -3.64 4.78 -1.63
N ASN A 220 -2.76 3.80 -1.36
CA ASN A 220 -2.23 3.53 -0.02
C ASN A 220 -0.80 4.00 0.17
N TRP A 221 -0.51 5.26 -0.21
CA TRP A 221 0.85 5.79 -0.07
C TRP A 221 1.25 5.90 1.40
N GLY A 222 2.27 5.16 1.80
CA GLY A 222 2.85 5.23 3.14
C GLY A 222 3.82 6.40 3.32
N VAL A 223 4.47 6.46 4.47
CA VAL A 223 5.58 7.39 4.71
C VAL A 223 6.85 6.85 4.05
N ARG A 224 7.68 7.72 3.47
CA ARG A 224 8.88 7.38 2.70
C ARG A 224 8.58 6.38 1.58
N HIS A 225 7.47 6.61 0.89
CA HIS A 225 6.99 5.75 -0.19
C HIS A 225 7.90 5.91 -1.42
N LEU A 226 8.37 4.79 -1.97
CA LEU A 226 9.32 4.77 -3.08
C LEU A 226 8.59 4.36 -4.36
N PHE A 227 8.90 5.05 -5.47
CA PHE A 227 8.52 4.65 -6.81
C PHE A 227 9.77 4.38 -7.66
N ARG A 228 9.66 3.53 -8.69
CA ARG A 228 10.75 3.31 -9.64
C ARG A 228 11.00 4.57 -10.46
N LEU A 229 12.24 5.06 -10.48
CA LEU A 229 12.59 6.25 -11.25
C LEU A 229 12.37 6.02 -12.75
N PRO A 230 12.07 7.07 -13.53
CA PRO A 230 12.16 6.97 -14.98
C PRO A 230 13.57 6.58 -15.41
N TYR A 231 13.64 5.94 -16.58
CA TYR A 231 14.85 5.33 -17.13
C TYR A 231 15.44 4.18 -16.31
N SER A 232 14.87 3.83 -15.16
CA SER A 232 15.32 2.66 -14.41
C SER A 232 14.81 1.36 -15.04
N PHE A 233 15.66 0.33 -15.10
CA PHE A 233 15.22 -1.04 -15.40
C PHE A 233 14.20 -1.56 -14.40
N ASN A 234 13.38 -2.53 -14.83
CA ASN A 234 12.58 -3.41 -14.01
C ASN A 234 13.16 -4.83 -14.04
N GLU A 235 13.54 -5.39 -12.90
CA GLU A 235 14.27 -6.67 -12.86
C GLU A 235 13.41 -7.91 -13.14
N LYS A 236 12.08 -7.75 -13.24
CA LYS A 236 11.19 -8.84 -13.67
C LYS A 236 11.26 -9.01 -15.19
N THR A 237 11.06 -7.92 -15.90
CA THR A 237 10.88 -7.86 -17.36
C THR A 237 12.15 -7.43 -18.10
N TRP A 238 13.11 -6.82 -17.41
CA TRP A 238 14.28 -6.13 -17.94
C TRP A 238 13.99 -5.01 -18.95
N LEU A 239 12.74 -4.55 -18.98
CA LEU A 239 12.36 -3.34 -19.69
C LEU A 239 12.68 -2.10 -18.83
N VAL A 240 12.89 -0.99 -19.52
CA VAL A 240 13.12 0.32 -18.93
C VAL A 240 11.79 0.97 -18.54
N SER A 241 11.76 1.63 -17.38
CA SER A 241 10.67 2.55 -17.03
C SER A 241 10.73 3.81 -17.91
N ARG A 242 10.23 3.71 -19.13
CA ARG A 242 10.38 4.73 -20.17
C ARG A 242 9.38 5.88 -20.00
N PRO A 243 9.83 7.15 -19.89
CA PRO A 243 8.96 8.31 -20.04
C PRO A 243 8.26 8.36 -21.41
N LEU A 244 7.02 8.84 -21.41
CA LEU A 244 6.14 8.89 -22.59
C LEU A 244 5.53 10.28 -22.71
N ARG A 245 5.38 10.76 -23.95
CA ARG A 245 4.51 11.91 -24.23
C ARG A 245 3.06 11.45 -24.24
N LYS A 246 2.12 12.36 -23.98
CA LYS A 246 0.68 12.05 -23.91
C LYS A 246 0.19 11.35 -25.17
N GLU A 247 0.59 11.88 -26.33
CA GLU A 247 0.27 11.39 -27.66
C GLU A 247 0.81 9.98 -27.95
N ASP A 248 1.92 9.60 -27.30
CA ASP A 248 2.58 8.31 -27.51
C ASP A 248 1.96 7.18 -26.67
N ILE A 249 1.23 7.50 -25.59
CA ILE A 249 0.66 6.51 -24.67
C ILE A 249 -0.24 5.52 -25.40
N SER A 250 -1.08 6.00 -26.32
CA SER A 250 -2.01 5.16 -27.06
C SER A 250 -1.30 4.16 -27.98
N GLY A 251 -0.13 4.51 -28.51
CA GLY A 251 0.63 3.72 -29.48
C GLY A 251 1.79 2.90 -28.90
N PHE A 252 2.09 3.07 -27.62
CA PHE A 252 3.24 2.43 -26.97
C PHE A 252 3.22 0.90 -27.05
N ARG A 253 4.38 0.32 -27.33
CA ARG A 253 4.63 -1.13 -27.33
C ARG A 253 5.80 -1.47 -26.41
N PHE A 254 5.84 -2.68 -25.89
CA PHE A 254 6.89 -3.08 -24.92
C PHE A 254 8.30 -3.06 -25.53
N GLU A 255 8.43 -3.32 -26.83
CA GLU A 255 9.70 -3.23 -27.56
C GLU A 255 10.30 -1.83 -27.51
N ASP A 256 9.44 -0.81 -27.43
CA ASP A 256 9.86 0.59 -27.34
C ASP A 256 10.55 0.88 -25.99
N ALA A 257 10.38 0.02 -24.97
CA ALA A 257 11.05 0.10 -23.67
C ALA A 257 12.28 -0.82 -23.54
N GLN A 258 12.74 -1.44 -24.63
CA GLN A 258 14.04 -2.11 -24.65
C GLN A 258 15.16 -1.05 -24.51
N PRO A 259 16.25 -1.32 -23.77
CA PRO A 259 17.29 -0.33 -23.46
C PRO A 259 17.87 0.39 -24.69
N GLU A 260 18.07 -0.33 -25.78
CA GLU A 260 18.55 0.16 -27.07
C GLU A 260 17.56 1.10 -27.78
N ASN A 261 16.27 0.99 -27.48
CA ASN A 261 15.20 1.75 -28.11
C ASN A 261 14.78 2.97 -27.28
N VAL A 262 15.33 3.17 -26.09
CA VAL A 262 15.00 4.32 -25.24
C VAL A 262 15.91 5.51 -25.58
N PRO A 263 15.40 6.59 -26.19
CA PRO A 263 16.23 7.72 -26.65
C PRO A 263 16.79 8.61 -25.53
N GLY A 264 16.14 8.67 -24.37
CA GLY A 264 16.59 9.54 -23.28
C GLY A 264 16.31 11.02 -23.50
N ASP A 265 15.22 11.36 -24.18
CA ASP A 265 14.87 12.71 -24.64
C ASP A 265 13.66 13.34 -23.91
N ILE A 266 13.06 12.64 -22.95
CA ILE A 266 11.82 13.04 -22.27
C ILE A 266 12.07 13.13 -20.77
N GLY A 267 12.02 14.36 -20.25
CA GLY A 267 12.03 14.62 -18.82
C GLY A 267 10.80 14.09 -18.10
N PHE A 268 10.89 13.96 -16.78
CA PHE A 268 9.77 13.53 -15.93
C PHE A 268 9.75 14.42 -14.68
N LEU A 269 8.64 15.11 -14.43
CA LEU A 269 8.48 16.12 -13.37
C LEU A 269 9.40 17.35 -13.53
N GLU A 270 9.89 17.62 -14.74
CA GLU A 270 10.80 18.74 -15.04
C GLU A 270 10.09 20.06 -15.37
N ASN A 271 8.79 20.02 -15.69
CA ASN A 271 7.98 21.19 -16.05
C ASN A 271 6.78 21.32 -15.10
N TRP A 272 6.37 22.55 -14.84
CA TRP A 272 5.20 22.90 -14.03
C TRP A 272 4.79 24.35 -14.30
N GLU A 273 3.53 24.68 -14.03
CA GLU A 273 3.09 26.05 -13.78
C GLU A 273 2.73 26.16 -12.29
N GLU A 274 3.21 27.21 -11.61
CA GLU A 274 2.90 27.43 -10.20
C GLU A 274 1.38 27.56 -10.01
N ASP A 275 0.87 26.94 -8.94
CA ASP A 275 -0.55 26.93 -8.55
C ASP A 275 -1.53 26.27 -9.55
N GLU A 276 -1.07 25.63 -10.63
CA GLU A 276 -1.98 25.02 -11.63
C GLU A 276 -2.85 23.88 -11.06
N ALA A 277 -2.44 23.27 -9.95
CA ALA A 277 -3.20 22.22 -9.26
C ALA A 277 -4.17 22.76 -8.17
N ALA A 278 -4.29 24.09 -7.98
CA ALA A 278 -5.12 24.66 -6.92
C ALA A 278 -6.60 24.24 -7.01
N THR A 279 -7.19 24.25 -8.21
CA THR A 279 -8.58 23.81 -8.45
C THR A 279 -8.75 22.34 -8.08
N LEU A 280 -7.82 21.47 -8.48
CA LEU A 280 -7.86 20.05 -8.13
C LEU A 280 -7.85 19.85 -6.61
N VAL A 281 -7.02 20.60 -5.88
CA VAL A 281 -6.93 20.50 -4.42
C VAL A 281 -8.23 20.94 -3.76
N LEU A 282 -8.81 22.08 -4.17
CA LEU A 282 -10.07 22.60 -3.63
C LEU A 282 -11.22 21.60 -3.82
N GLU A 283 -11.44 21.16 -5.06
CA GLU A 283 -12.50 20.19 -5.41
C GLU A 283 -12.31 18.86 -4.68
N THR A 284 -11.06 18.42 -4.51
CA THR A 284 -10.74 17.22 -3.74
C THR A 284 -11.09 17.37 -2.26
N MET A 285 -10.81 18.54 -1.67
CA MET A 285 -11.09 18.80 -0.26
C MET A 285 -12.60 18.84 0.00
N ASP A 286 -13.36 19.54 -0.86
CA ASP A 286 -14.82 19.57 -0.81
C ASP A 286 -15.41 18.16 -0.97
N TRP A 287 -14.91 17.38 -1.93
CA TRP A 287 -15.30 16.00 -2.13
C TRP A 287 -15.00 15.14 -0.89
N ALA A 288 -13.81 15.28 -0.29
CA ALA A 288 -13.40 14.50 0.87
C ALA A 288 -14.25 14.82 2.10
N GLU A 289 -14.61 16.09 2.32
CA GLU A 289 -15.53 16.50 3.38
C GLU A 289 -16.93 15.87 3.18
N ILE A 290 -17.45 15.90 1.95
CA ILE A 290 -18.71 15.23 1.61
C ILE A 290 -18.63 13.72 1.88
N GLN A 291 -17.54 13.05 1.47
CA GLN A 291 -17.35 11.62 1.74
C GLN A 291 -17.28 11.34 3.24
N GLU A 292 -16.60 12.17 4.03
CA GLU A 292 -16.52 12.00 5.47
C GLU A 292 -17.90 12.11 6.13
N GLU A 293 -18.73 13.07 5.69
CA GLU A 293 -20.10 13.23 6.17
C GLU A 293 -21.02 12.09 5.73
N LEU A 294 -20.86 11.57 4.51
CA LEU A 294 -21.56 10.37 4.06
C LEU A 294 -21.15 9.15 4.89
N ASP A 295 -19.86 8.97 5.14
CA ASP A 295 -19.33 7.90 5.99
C ASP A 295 -19.86 7.98 7.42
N LYS A 296 -19.91 9.19 8.01
CA LYS A 296 -20.50 9.41 9.34
C LYS A 296 -21.98 9.05 9.36
N LYS A 297 -22.74 9.46 8.34
CA LYS A 297 -24.17 9.10 8.20
C LYS A 297 -24.36 7.60 8.02
N MET A 298 -23.58 6.96 7.15
CA MET A 298 -23.63 5.51 6.94
C MET A 298 -23.24 4.71 8.18
N LYS A 299 -22.23 5.18 8.95
CA LYS A 299 -21.86 4.60 10.25
C LYS A 299 -22.97 4.77 11.30
N LYS A 300 -23.71 5.89 11.25
CA LYS A 300 -24.85 6.16 12.14
C LYS A 300 -26.09 5.32 11.77
N ASP A 301 -26.37 5.17 10.48
CA ASP A 301 -27.55 4.48 9.96
C ASP A 301 -27.36 2.95 9.89
N ASN A 302 -26.12 2.48 9.76
CA ASN A 302 -25.81 1.06 9.70
C ASN A 302 -24.50 0.72 10.44
N PRO A 303 -24.47 0.86 11.78
CA PRO A 303 -23.25 0.66 12.58
C PRO A 303 -22.65 -0.74 12.44
N ASN A 304 -23.43 -1.75 11.99
CA ASN A 304 -22.96 -3.13 11.82
C ASN A 304 -22.33 -3.44 10.45
N LYS A 305 -22.38 -2.54 9.46
CA LYS A 305 -21.87 -2.79 8.09
C LYS A 305 -20.43 -2.26 7.86
N TYR A 306 -19.98 -1.28 8.65
CA TYR A 306 -18.69 -0.59 8.47
C TYR A 306 -17.63 -0.83 9.54
N GLU A 307 -17.92 -1.63 10.56
CA GLU A 307 -16.84 -2.32 11.27
C GLU A 307 -16.55 -3.61 10.52
N GLY A 308 -15.32 -3.74 10.01
CA GLY A 308 -14.79 -5.04 9.63
C GLY A 308 -15.10 -6.02 10.77
N LYS A 309 -16.05 -6.94 10.52
CA LYS A 309 -16.72 -7.82 11.50
C LYS A 309 -16.28 -7.54 12.95
N ARG A 310 -17.03 -6.67 13.67
CA ARG A 310 -16.96 -6.58 15.14
C ARG A 310 -16.78 -8.00 15.69
N PHE A 311 -15.58 -8.32 16.15
CA PHE A 311 -15.36 -9.62 16.76
C PHE A 311 -15.84 -9.51 18.20
N GLU A 312 -17.11 -9.84 18.43
CA GLU A 312 -17.58 -10.13 19.77
C GLU A 312 -16.80 -11.35 20.26
N GLY A 313 -15.79 -11.10 21.09
CA GLY A 313 -15.03 -12.11 21.81
C GLY A 313 -15.97 -13.16 22.43
N PRO A 314 -15.50 -14.40 22.61
CA PRO A 314 -16.31 -15.39 23.32
C PRO A 314 -16.64 -14.89 24.72
N LEU A 315 -17.88 -15.13 25.18
CA LEU A 315 -18.34 -14.79 26.55
C LEU A 315 -17.50 -15.44 27.66
N LYS A 316 -16.71 -16.45 27.31
CA LYS A 316 -15.77 -17.14 28.21
C LYS A 316 -14.43 -17.22 27.49
N LYS A 317 -13.34 -16.92 28.21
CA LYS A 317 -11.97 -17.05 27.68
C LYS A 317 -11.73 -18.45 27.11
N ILE A 318 -11.06 -18.52 25.95
CA ILE A 318 -10.66 -19.78 25.33
C ILE A 318 -9.43 -20.32 26.04
N ASP A 319 -9.51 -21.58 26.49
CA ASP A 319 -8.40 -22.26 27.15
C ASP A 319 -7.18 -22.42 26.21
N GLU A 320 -5.98 -22.28 26.78
CA GLU A 320 -4.70 -22.31 26.06
C GLU A 320 -4.48 -23.59 25.23
N GLN A 321 -5.10 -24.71 25.63
CA GLN A 321 -5.03 -25.98 24.89
C GLN A 321 -5.50 -25.82 23.42
N TYR A 322 -6.43 -24.90 23.17
CA TYR A 322 -6.99 -24.62 21.85
C TYR A 322 -6.17 -23.61 21.04
N PHE A 323 -5.10 -23.04 21.58
CA PHE A 323 -4.26 -22.08 20.86
C PHE A 323 -3.53 -22.73 19.68
N PRO A 324 -3.32 -22.00 18.57
CA PRO A 324 -2.56 -22.49 17.45
C PRO A 324 -1.08 -22.70 17.82
N PRO A 325 -0.37 -23.60 17.12
CA PRO A 325 1.04 -23.87 17.38
C PRO A 325 1.92 -22.62 17.36
N CYS A 326 1.64 -21.66 16.47
CA CYS A 326 2.42 -20.42 16.38
C CYS A 326 2.30 -19.53 17.62
N ILE A 327 1.12 -19.45 18.24
CA ILE A 327 0.94 -18.68 19.49
C ILE A 327 1.61 -19.41 20.65
N LYS A 328 1.49 -20.74 20.72
CA LYS A 328 2.20 -21.55 21.73
C LYS A 328 3.71 -21.36 21.61
N LYS A 329 4.24 -21.36 20.39
CA LYS A 329 5.67 -21.12 20.12
C LYS A 329 6.10 -19.72 20.54
N ILE A 330 5.27 -18.70 20.30
CA ILE A 330 5.54 -17.35 20.81
C ILE A 330 5.60 -17.35 22.34
N LEU A 331 4.66 -18.00 23.03
CA LEU A 331 4.58 -18.05 24.50
C LEU A 331 5.76 -18.77 25.19
N GLU A 332 6.53 -19.57 24.45
CA GLU A 332 7.78 -20.19 24.93
C GLU A 332 8.93 -19.17 25.08
N GLY A 333 8.83 -18.01 24.41
CA GLY A 333 9.88 -16.97 24.36
C GLY A 333 10.46 -16.80 22.95
N LEU A 334 11.11 -15.66 22.69
CA LEU A 334 11.65 -15.30 21.38
C LEU A 334 13.01 -14.58 21.45
N GLU A 335 13.94 -15.04 20.61
CA GLU A 335 15.24 -14.38 20.37
C GLU A 335 15.10 -13.08 19.55
N ASP A 336 14.12 -12.97 18.66
CA ASP A 336 13.82 -11.76 17.88
C ASP A 336 12.30 -11.61 17.64
N GLY A 337 11.83 -10.39 17.35
CA GLY A 337 10.44 -10.11 17.03
C GLY A 337 9.54 -9.86 18.24
N ARG A 338 10.12 -9.63 19.43
CA ARG A 338 9.37 -9.46 20.70
C ARG A 338 8.32 -8.34 20.68
N LYS A 339 8.60 -7.20 20.03
CA LYS A 339 7.60 -6.11 19.89
C LYS A 339 6.41 -6.53 19.02
N ARG A 340 6.67 -7.30 17.95
CA ARG A 340 5.63 -7.89 17.08
C ARG A 340 4.83 -8.95 17.84
N ALA A 341 5.50 -9.76 18.66
CA ALA A 341 4.86 -10.75 19.52
C ALA A 341 3.91 -10.11 20.55
N ILE A 342 4.28 -9.00 21.18
CA ILE A 342 3.38 -8.26 22.09
C ILE A 342 2.10 -7.86 21.35
N PHE A 343 2.22 -7.27 20.15
CA PHE A 343 1.06 -6.92 19.34
C PHE A 343 0.20 -8.15 18.98
N ILE A 344 0.83 -9.26 18.58
CA ILE A 344 0.12 -10.50 18.26
C ILE A 344 -0.62 -11.04 19.49
N LEU A 345 0.06 -11.14 20.64
CA LEU A 345 -0.48 -11.73 21.86
C LEU A 345 -1.63 -10.90 22.44
N ILE A 346 -1.50 -9.57 22.49
CA ILE A 346 -2.57 -8.67 22.96
C ILE A 346 -3.83 -8.89 22.12
N ASN A 347 -3.72 -8.75 20.80
CA ASN A 347 -4.86 -8.85 19.90
C ASN A 347 -5.46 -10.27 19.90
N PHE A 348 -4.62 -11.30 19.91
CA PHE A 348 -5.07 -12.70 19.96
C PHE A 348 -5.81 -13.03 21.28
N LEU A 349 -5.24 -12.67 22.43
CA LEU A 349 -5.82 -12.99 23.74
C LEU A 349 -7.11 -12.19 23.99
N MET A 350 -7.14 -10.91 23.61
CA MET A 350 -8.38 -10.11 23.64
C MET A 350 -9.46 -10.73 22.75
N THR A 351 -9.10 -11.14 21.53
CA THR A 351 -10.02 -11.86 20.63
C THR A 351 -10.50 -13.19 21.22
N CYS A 352 -9.66 -13.87 22.01
CA CYS A 352 -10.00 -15.10 22.70
C CYS A 352 -10.77 -14.89 24.02
N GLY A 353 -11.14 -13.65 24.37
CA GLY A 353 -11.96 -13.32 25.54
C GLY A 353 -11.21 -13.29 26.86
N TRP A 354 -9.88 -13.12 26.86
CA TRP A 354 -9.09 -13.01 28.09
C TRP A 354 -9.24 -11.64 28.74
N PRO A 355 -9.41 -11.53 30.08
CA PRO A 355 -9.45 -10.25 30.78
C PRO A 355 -8.12 -9.49 30.67
N LEU A 356 -8.18 -8.16 30.57
CA LEU A 356 -6.98 -7.30 30.41
C LEU A 356 -5.92 -7.54 31.48
N LYS A 357 -6.33 -7.76 32.74
CA LYS A 357 -5.40 -8.05 33.83
C LYS A 357 -4.65 -9.37 33.62
N GLU A 358 -5.34 -10.41 33.17
CA GLU A 358 -4.71 -11.69 32.88
C GLU A 358 -3.77 -11.60 31.66
N ILE A 359 -4.15 -10.81 30.65
CA ILE A 359 -3.28 -10.54 29.48
C ILE A 359 -2.00 -9.83 29.92
N GLU A 360 -2.11 -8.83 30.79
CA GLU A 360 -0.97 -8.13 31.36
C GLU A 360 -0.04 -9.12 32.08
N ASP A 361 -0.59 -9.96 32.97
CA ASP A 361 0.19 -10.92 33.74
C ASP A 361 0.89 -11.95 32.83
N ILE A 362 0.20 -12.44 31.78
CA ILE A 362 0.79 -13.33 30.77
C ILE A 362 1.94 -12.65 30.03
N LEU A 363 1.78 -11.39 29.60
CA LEU A 363 2.80 -10.67 28.86
C LEU A 363 4.02 -10.36 29.74
N LEU A 364 3.81 -10.00 30.99
CA LEU A 364 4.90 -9.75 31.95
C LEU A 364 5.68 -11.04 32.22
N GLU A 365 5.00 -12.16 32.39
CA GLU A 365 5.65 -13.45 32.63
C GLU A 365 6.36 -13.98 31.38
N TRP A 366 5.73 -13.88 30.21
CA TRP A 366 6.35 -14.19 28.92
C TRP A 366 7.61 -13.33 28.69
N ASN A 367 7.57 -12.05 29.03
CA ASN A 367 8.69 -11.14 28.82
C ASN A 367 9.93 -11.51 29.64
N LYS A 368 9.77 -12.16 30.81
CA LYS A 368 10.90 -12.67 31.62
C LYS A 368 11.61 -13.86 30.98
N ARG A 369 10.93 -14.60 30.10
CA ARG A 369 11.47 -15.79 29.41
C ARG A 369 12.32 -15.44 28.20
N ASN A 370 12.35 -14.16 27.82
CA ASN A 370 13.07 -13.68 26.66
C ASN A 370 14.52 -13.28 27.02
N PRO A 371 15.52 -13.55 26.15
CA PRO A 371 16.92 -13.17 26.38
C PRO A 371 17.13 -11.67 26.66
N ASP A 372 16.42 -10.79 25.94
CA ASP A 372 16.37 -9.35 26.24
C ASP A 372 14.93 -8.90 26.48
N PRO A 373 14.48 -8.82 27.74
CA PRO A 373 13.14 -8.37 28.09
C PRO A 373 12.86 -6.95 27.60
N ILE A 374 11.66 -6.73 27.06
CA ILE A 374 11.19 -5.40 26.69
C ILE A 374 10.85 -4.62 27.97
N LYS A 375 11.09 -3.30 27.97
CA LYS A 375 10.71 -2.42 29.09
C LYS A 375 9.21 -2.59 29.42
N THR A 376 8.88 -2.89 30.67
CA THR A 376 7.51 -3.09 31.15
C THR A 376 6.55 -1.97 30.74
N VAL A 377 7.02 -0.72 30.79
CA VAL A 377 6.24 0.46 30.36
C VAL A 377 5.74 0.34 28.92
N TYR A 378 6.52 -0.25 28.01
CA TYR A 378 6.09 -0.47 26.63
C TYR A 378 4.93 -1.47 26.55
N ILE A 379 4.99 -2.57 27.34
CA ILE A 379 3.94 -3.59 27.39
C ILE A 379 2.63 -2.97 27.89
N THR A 380 2.69 -2.25 29.02
CA THR A 380 1.52 -1.57 29.61
C THR A 380 0.95 -0.51 28.67
N THR A 381 1.80 0.26 27.97
CA THR A 381 1.36 1.26 26.98
C THR A 381 0.62 0.61 25.80
N GLN A 382 1.15 -0.48 25.25
CA GLN A 382 0.51 -1.20 24.13
C GLN A 382 -0.82 -1.84 24.55
N LEU A 383 -0.89 -2.41 25.76
CA LEU A 383 -2.12 -2.98 26.29
C LEU A 383 -3.19 -1.92 26.52
N ASN A 384 -2.83 -0.77 27.10
CA ASN A 384 -3.75 0.35 27.30
C ASN A 384 -4.28 0.90 25.98
N TYR A 385 -3.41 1.04 24.97
CA TYR A 385 -3.82 1.47 23.63
C TYR A 385 -4.80 0.48 22.98
N ALA A 386 -4.61 -0.82 23.16
CA ALA A 386 -5.54 -1.83 22.69
C ALA A 386 -6.87 -1.81 23.47
N ALA A 387 -6.82 -1.58 24.78
CA ALA A 387 -7.98 -1.51 25.67
C ALA A 387 -8.88 -0.29 25.41
N GLN A 388 -8.33 0.81 24.91
CA GLN A 388 -9.08 2.02 24.53
C GLN A 388 -9.98 1.81 23.30
N LYS A 389 -9.81 0.72 22.56
CA LYS A 389 -10.60 0.43 21.37
C LYS A 389 -11.91 -0.23 21.76
N GLU A 390 -13.02 0.27 21.19
CA GLU A 390 -14.36 -0.25 21.47
C GLU A 390 -14.55 -1.73 21.05
N ALA A 391 -13.70 -2.25 20.14
CA ALA A 391 -13.70 -3.64 19.69
C ALA A 391 -12.28 -4.24 19.64
N ALA A 392 -12.19 -5.55 19.93
CA ALA A 392 -10.95 -6.30 19.82
C ALA A 392 -10.50 -6.40 18.35
N ILE A 393 -9.28 -5.95 18.07
CA ILE A 393 -8.65 -6.10 16.75
C ILE A 393 -8.14 -7.54 16.61
N LEU A 394 -8.33 -8.13 15.42
CA LEU A 394 -7.78 -9.44 15.13
C LEU A 394 -6.24 -9.38 15.07
N PRO A 395 -5.52 -10.41 15.53
CA PRO A 395 -4.09 -10.50 15.30
C PRO A 395 -3.80 -10.57 13.79
N ALA A 396 -2.57 -10.27 13.37
CA ALA A 396 -2.20 -10.35 11.96
C ALA A 396 -2.49 -11.75 11.36
N ASN A 397 -2.77 -11.82 10.06
CA ASN A 397 -2.95 -13.10 9.37
C ASN A 397 -1.62 -13.85 9.25
N CYS A 398 -1.68 -15.18 9.18
CA CYS A 398 -0.49 -16.04 9.10
C CYS A 398 0.37 -15.77 7.85
N GLU A 399 -0.26 -15.33 6.76
CA GLU A 399 0.39 -15.02 5.48
C GLU A 399 0.96 -13.60 5.39
N ASN A 400 0.70 -12.73 6.37
CA ASN A 400 1.20 -11.37 6.34
C ASN A 400 2.73 -11.36 6.47
N LYS A 401 3.40 -10.74 5.48
CA LYS A 401 4.84 -10.47 5.52
C LYS A 401 5.18 -9.66 6.78
N GLY A 402 6.27 -10.03 7.43
CA GLY A 402 6.76 -9.43 8.68
C GLY A 402 6.25 -10.10 9.97
N TYR A 403 5.36 -11.10 9.90
CA TYR A 403 4.77 -11.75 11.07
C TYR A 403 5.24 -13.20 11.24
N TYR A 404 4.34 -14.19 11.29
CA TYR A 404 4.62 -15.53 11.84
C TYR A 404 5.70 -16.31 11.08
N LYS A 405 5.73 -16.24 9.74
CA LYS A 405 6.74 -16.92 8.92
C LYS A 405 8.12 -16.26 9.11
N ASP A 406 8.17 -14.94 9.07
CA ASP A 406 9.42 -14.17 9.17
C ASP A 406 9.98 -14.15 10.60
N MET A 407 9.10 -14.26 11.61
CA MET A 407 9.47 -14.48 13.01
C MET A 407 9.88 -15.93 13.29
N LYS A 408 9.83 -16.83 12.30
CA LYS A 408 10.14 -18.26 12.42
C LYS A 408 9.34 -18.99 13.50
N VAL A 409 8.12 -18.54 13.78
CA VAL A 409 7.20 -19.15 14.75
C VAL A 409 6.08 -19.96 14.08
N CYS A 410 5.99 -19.93 12.75
CA CYS A 410 4.96 -20.67 12.01
C CYS A 410 5.29 -22.16 11.95
N VAL A 411 4.59 -22.96 12.76
CA VAL A 411 4.69 -24.43 12.79
C VAL A 411 3.30 -25.02 12.46
N PRO A 412 2.93 -25.13 11.18
CA PRO A 412 1.56 -25.46 10.80
C PRO A 412 1.20 -26.92 11.15
N ASP A 413 0.00 -27.14 11.67
CA ASP A 413 -0.62 -28.46 11.84
C ASP A 413 -1.70 -28.71 10.77
N GLY A 414 -2.35 -29.88 10.81
CA GLY A 414 -3.43 -30.23 9.88
C GLY A 414 -4.68 -29.33 9.94
N PHE A 415 -4.80 -28.47 10.95
CA PHE A 415 -5.90 -27.51 11.10
C PHE A 415 -5.54 -26.13 10.53
N CYS A 416 -4.25 -25.78 10.50
CA CYS A 416 -3.74 -24.52 9.94
C CYS A 416 -4.13 -24.32 8.47
N GLN A 417 -4.25 -25.38 7.67
CA GLN A 417 -4.65 -25.30 6.25
C GLN A 417 -6.09 -24.77 6.04
N LYS A 418 -6.93 -24.74 7.08
CA LYS A 418 -8.36 -24.39 7.01
C LYS A 418 -8.67 -22.98 7.54
N ILE A 419 -7.65 -22.20 7.89
CA ILE A 419 -7.77 -20.88 8.52
C ILE A 419 -6.68 -19.93 8.01
N LEU A 420 -7.00 -18.64 7.95
CA LEU A 420 -6.06 -17.58 7.58
C LEU A 420 -5.49 -16.83 8.79
N ASN A 421 -6.25 -16.83 9.90
CA ASN A 421 -5.99 -16.04 11.08
C ASN A 421 -5.88 -16.93 12.34
N PRO A 422 -4.88 -16.74 13.21
CA PRO A 422 -4.70 -17.55 14.41
C PRO A 422 -5.86 -17.44 15.41
N ALA A 423 -6.54 -16.29 15.49
CA ALA A 423 -7.73 -16.21 16.34
C ALA A 423 -8.86 -17.14 15.83
N THR A 424 -9.06 -17.19 14.51
CA THR A 424 -10.03 -18.11 13.87
C THR A 424 -9.70 -19.58 14.17
N TYR A 425 -8.42 -19.92 14.29
CA TYR A 425 -7.99 -21.26 14.72
C TYR A 425 -8.57 -21.60 16.10
N ALA A 426 -8.28 -20.75 17.10
CA ALA A 426 -8.67 -20.99 18.49
C ALA A 426 -10.19 -21.04 18.65
N LEU A 427 -10.91 -20.19 17.93
CA LEU A 427 -12.37 -20.11 17.94
C LEU A 427 -13.07 -21.33 17.34
N LYS A 428 -12.54 -21.87 16.24
CA LYS A 428 -13.09 -23.08 15.62
C LYS A 428 -12.73 -24.32 16.46
N LYS A 429 -11.49 -24.41 16.97
CA LYS A 429 -11.03 -25.59 17.74
C LYS A 429 -11.69 -25.71 19.11
N SER A 430 -12.07 -24.59 19.74
CA SER A 430 -12.83 -24.56 21.01
C SER A 430 -14.33 -24.82 20.85
N GLY A 431 -14.85 -24.93 19.62
CA GLY A 431 -16.28 -25.15 19.36
C GLY A 431 -17.19 -23.95 19.61
N VAL A 432 -16.62 -22.76 19.88
CA VAL A 432 -17.37 -21.51 20.11
C VAL A 432 -18.13 -21.07 18.85
N PHE A 433 -17.54 -21.29 17.67
CA PHE A 433 -18.13 -20.92 16.38
C PHE A 433 -19.46 -21.65 16.07
N GLU A 434 -19.66 -22.88 16.59
CA GLU A 434 -20.89 -23.66 16.38
C GLU A 434 -22.03 -23.25 17.32
N LYS A 435 -21.73 -22.79 18.53
CA LYS A 435 -22.74 -22.35 19.51
C LYS A 435 -23.38 -21.00 19.13
N GLY A 436 -22.65 -20.13 18.42
CA GLY A 436 -23.15 -18.86 17.88
C GLY A 436 -24.21 -19.06 16.78
N LYS A 437 -23.96 -19.97 15.82
CA LYS A 437 -24.91 -20.30 14.74
C LYS A 437 -26.25 -20.85 15.27
N LYS A 438 -26.22 -21.69 16.33
CA LYS A 438 -27.43 -22.24 16.97
C LYS A 438 -28.27 -21.18 17.73
N LYS A 439 -27.65 -20.11 18.24
CA LYS A 439 -28.37 -19.00 18.90
C LYS A 439 -28.99 -18.02 17.92
N VAL A 440 -28.35 -17.77 16.78
CA VAL A 440 -28.90 -16.90 15.72
C VAL A 440 -30.15 -17.55 15.11
N THR A 441 -30.11 -18.82 14.73
CA THR A 441 -31.28 -19.54 14.18
C THR A 441 -32.47 -19.61 15.14
N LYS A 442 -32.25 -19.76 16.46
CA LYS A 442 -33.34 -19.67 17.47
C LYS A 442 -33.92 -18.27 17.62
N LYS A 443 -33.14 -17.20 17.45
CA LYS A 443 -33.63 -15.81 17.50
C LYS A 443 -34.40 -15.43 16.23
N THR A 444 -34.00 -15.92 15.05
CA THR A 444 -34.76 -15.70 13.81
C THR A 444 -36.10 -16.44 13.83
N ALA A 445 -36.13 -17.69 14.32
CA ALA A 445 -37.37 -18.48 14.46
C ALA A 445 -38.40 -17.81 15.39
N LYS A 446 -37.96 -17.27 16.55
CA LYS A 446 -38.85 -16.54 17.47
C LYS A 446 -39.38 -15.21 16.90
N LYS A 447 -38.64 -14.55 16.00
CA LYS A 447 -39.09 -13.30 15.36
C LYS A 447 -40.14 -13.56 14.27
N THR A 448 -40.03 -14.67 13.53
CA THR A 448 -41.04 -15.09 12.54
C THR A 448 -42.35 -15.52 13.20
N ASP A 449 -42.31 -16.22 14.34
CA ASP A 449 -43.54 -16.60 15.07
C ASP A 449 -44.28 -15.38 15.66
N SER A 450 -43.55 -14.34 16.09
CA SER A 450 -44.17 -13.12 16.63
C SER A 450 -44.82 -12.21 15.56
N LYS A 451 -44.47 -12.38 14.28
CA LYS A 451 -45.06 -11.61 13.17
C LYS A 451 -46.31 -12.27 12.56
N ASN A 452 -46.49 -13.58 12.74
CA ASN A 452 -47.69 -14.29 12.28
C ASN A 452 -48.82 -14.35 13.33
N ALA A 453 -48.60 -13.85 14.55
CA ALA A 453 -49.63 -13.74 15.60
C ALA A 453 -50.29 -12.35 15.68
N LYS A 454 -50.02 -11.44 14.71
CA LYS A 454 -50.62 -10.10 14.62
C LYS A 454 -51.15 -9.77 13.21
N LYS A 455 -51.74 -10.76 12.54
CA LYS A 455 -52.62 -10.54 11.40
C LYS A 455 -53.92 -11.28 11.60
#